data_AF-A0AAD3GYF2-F1
#
_entry.id   AF-A0AAD3GYF2-F1
#
_cell.length_a   1.000
_cell.length_b   1.000
_cell.length_c   1.000
_cell.angle_alpha   90.00
_cell.angle_beta   90.00
_cell.angle_gamma   90.00
#
_symmetry.space_group_name_H-M   'P 1'
#
loop_
_entity.id
_entity.type
_entity.pdbx_description
1 polymer ?
#
loop_
_entity_poly.entity_id
_entity_poly.type
_entity_poly.pdbx_seq_one_letter_code
_entity_poly.pdbx_strand_id
1 'polypeptide(L)'
;MFNSTVARITTRRLATKRIPLSAVCRNVGGLTDIKLNNEPHPKNCPCCVRYYSQSKVVSSTLSSRSFGTTLDAEKPFDKVGDVFPGSKTNAELVVTISSELQDAGFDLDKVLVATSLCCDEVNRPLESALAEKFTSNFNFGGLAGMPHGGSVAFGAMAAHIPDGGSTLVLYGPHVGVDSAGNVGTVERRGRAEGGSCCGSAVAASNYVSSVLKGEAEQTCPDDIIDAQQYFVGKSLLPHADRLEKAEDKMVELPYALYDAQSEQIAKIVSGGAGGVPTGQIAVLGGIQINTPPGYSDYFMPLSFEIHTNNGEKKSVTI
;
A
#
# COMPACT_ATOMS: atom_id res chain seq x y z
N MET A 1 26.67 -38.40 58.02
CA MET A 1 25.64 -38.13 57.00
C MET A 1 26.36 -37.41 55.85
N PHE A 2 26.80 -38.19 54.86
CA PHE A 2 26.20 -38.31 53.51
C PHE A 2 26.32 -36.99 52.72
N ASN A 3 26.86 -36.95 51.50
CA ASN A 3 27.85 -37.78 50.80
C ASN A 3 28.23 -36.98 49.55
N SER A 4 29.50 -36.97 49.20
CA SER A 4 29.98 -36.61 47.88
C SER A 4 29.60 -37.72 46.89
N THR A 5 29.32 -37.41 45.62
CA THR A 5 29.50 -38.39 44.54
C THR A 5 29.86 -37.69 43.24
N VAL A 6 31.16 -37.76 42.94
CA VAL A 6 31.74 -37.71 41.60
C VAL A 6 31.51 -39.07 40.95
N ALA A 7 31.11 -39.11 39.67
CA ALA A 7 31.29 -40.31 38.86
C ALA A 7 31.62 -39.94 37.40
N ARG A 8 32.87 -40.26 37.04
CA ARG A 8 33.44 -40.26 35.70
C ARG A 8 33.04 -41.53 34.93
N ILE A 9 32.83 -41.34 33.63
CA ILE A 9 33.30 -42.16 32.50
C ILE A 9 32.97 -43.66 32.51
N THR A 10 32.13 -44.07 31.56
CA THR A 10 32.28 -45.36 30.87
C THR A 10 32.41 -45.12 29.37
N THR A 11 33.60 -45.42 28.85
CA THR A 11 33.93 -45.50 27.43
C THR A 11 33.44 -46.83 26.88
N ARG A 12 32.60 -46.80 25.84
CA ARG A 12 32.49 -47.89 24.85
C ARG A 12 32.72 -47.31 23.47
N ARG A 13 33.88 -47.63 22.89
CA ARG A 13 34.11 -47.55 21.44
C ARG A 13 33.26 -48.63 20.78
N LEU A 14 32.55 -48.29 19.71
CA LEU A 14 32.28 -49.21 18.60
C LEU A 14 31.96 -48.41 17.31
N ALA A 15 32.77 -48.71 16.30
CA ALA A 15 32.58 -48.55 14.86
C ALA A 15 32.27 -47.14 14.28
N THR A 16 33.32 -46.52 13.74
CA THR A 16 33.24 -45.62 12.60
C THR A 16 32.62 -46.33 11.39
N LYS A 17 31.41 -45.91 10.98
CA LYS A 17 30.94 -46.05 9.59
C LYS A 17 30.67 -44.65 9.05
N ARG A 18 31.47 -44.22 8.06
CA ARG A 18 31.16 -43.09 7.19
C ARG A 18 30.13 -43.54 6.17
N ILE A 19 28.98 -42.86 6.08
CA ILE A 19 28.05 -42.81 4.94
C ILE A 19 27.47 -41.36 4.90
N PRO A 20 27.23 -40.74 3.72
CA PRO A 20 27.41 -39.31 3.51
C PRO A 20 26.14 -38.44 3.59
N LEU A 21 26.39 -37.11 3.55
CA LEU A 21 25.52 -35.94 3.36
C LEU A 21 23.99 -36.13 3.42
N SER A 22 23.38 -35.48 4.40
CA SER A 22 22.10 -34.78 4.20
C SER A 22 22.01 -33.53 5.09
N ALA A 23 21.33 -32.53 4.56
CA ALA A 23 21.31 -31.14 5.00
C ALA A 23 20.90 -30.92 6.46
N VAL A 24 21.62 -30.01 7.13
CA VAL A 24 21.08 -29.26 8.26
C VAL A 24 21.40 -27.79 8.02
N CYS A 25 20.43 -27.05 7.46
CA CYS A 25 20.42 -25.60 7.56
C CYS A 25 20.28 -25.25 9.05
N ARG A 26 21.32 -24.66 9.64
CA ARG A 26 21.20 -23.88 10.87
C ARG A 26 21.07 -22.41 10.51
N ASN A 27 19.97 -21.82 10.93
CA ASN A 27 19.82 -20.38 11.13
C ASN A 27 21.02 -19.87 11.93
N VAL A 28 21.74 -18.91 11.36
CA VAL A 28 22.59 -18.00 12.15
C VAL A 28 22.38 -16.62 11.57
N GLY A 29 21.69 -15.77 12.34
CA GLY A 29 21.67 -14.33 12.11
C GLY A 29 23.06 -13.75 12.34
N GLY A 30 23.43 -12.78 11.51
CA GLY A 30 24.68 -12.05 11.61
C GLY A 30 25.00 -11.35 10.31
N LEU A 31 24.98 -10.02 10.34
CA LEU A 31 25.49 -9.14 9.30
C LEU A 31 26.90 -9.55 8.88
N THR A 32 27.15 -9.70 7.57
CA THR A 32 28.31 -9.15 6.86
C THR A 32 28.11 -9.29 5.35
N ASP A 33 28.51 -8.27 4.60
CA ASP A 33 28.49 -8.18 3.15
C ASP A 33 29.06 -9.42 2.46
N ILE A 34 28.29 -10.02 1.55
CA ILE A 34 28.84 -10.90 0.50
C ILE A 34 28.13 -10.58 -0.81
N LYS A 35 28.92 -10.04 -1.75
CA LYS A 35 28.57 -9.93 -3.18
C LYS A 35 28.02 -11.27 -3.67
N LEU A 36 26.75 -11.29 -4.07
CA LEU A 36 26.15 -12.46 -4.71
C LEU A 36 26.72 -12.58 -6.13
N ASN A 37 27.53 -13.62 -6.33
CA ASN A 37 27.85 -14.13 -7.65
C ASN A 37 26.54 -14.45 -8.39
N ASN A 38 26.48 -14.05 -9.67
CA ASN A 38 25.41 -14.34 -10.63
C ASN A 38 25.11 -15.85 -10.74
N GLU A 39 24.27 -16.39 -9.86
CA GLU A 39 23.65 -17.70 -10.05
C GLU A 39 22.12 -17.63 -9.88
N PRO A 40 21.35 -18.34 -10.73
CA PRO A 40 19.89 -18.29 -10.70
C PRO A 40 19.32 -18.91 -9.43
N HIS A 41 18.29 -18.26 -8.88
CA HIS A 41 17.58 -18.66 -7.67
C HIS A 41 17.02 -20.10 -7.78
N PRO A 42 17.22 -20.98 -6.78
CA PRO A 42 16.81 -22.39 -6.90
C PRO A 42 15.28 -22.55 -6.91
N LYS A 43 14.78 -23.36 -7.85
CA LYS A 43 13.36 -23.58 -8.17
C LYS A 43 12.52 -24.21 -7.04
N ASN A 44 13.13 -24.64 -5.94
CA ASN A 44 12.45 -25.31 -4.82
C ASN A 44 12.71 -24.59 -3.47
N CYS A 45 12.63 -23.27 -3.45
CA CYS A 45 12.56 -22.51 -2.20
C CYS A 45 11.27 -22.88 -1.43
N PRO A 46 11.34 -23.12 -0.11
CA PRO A 46 10.15 -23.32 0.74
C PRO A 46 9.13 -22.16 0.69
N CYS A 47 9.55 -20.98 0.21
CA CYS A 47 8.70 -19.84 -0.07
C CYS A 47 7.71 -20.03 -1.24
N CYS A 48 8.00 -20.93 -2.20
CA CYS A 48 7.19 -21.09 -3.42
C CYS A 48 6.21 -22.27 -3.42
N VAL A 49 6.31 -23.22 -2.48
CA VAL A 49 5.65 -24.54 -2.64
C VAL A 49 4.26 -24.64 -2.00
N ARG A 50 3.73 -23.59 -1.35
CA ARG A 50 2.43 -23.67 -0.63
C ARG A 50 1.20 -23.09 -1.34
N TYR A 51 1.30 -22.61 -2.58
CA TYR A 51 0.13 -21.98 -3.24
C TYR A 51 -0.73 -22.89 -4.12
N TYR A 52 -0.43 -24.19 -4.20
CA TYR A 52 -1.24 -25.13 -4.99
C TYR A 52 -1.76 -26.28 -4.13
N SER A 53 -2.87 -26.06 -3.41
CA SER A 53 -3.79 -27.16 -3.09
C SER A 53 -5.25 -26.68 -3.07
N GLN A 54 -5.91 -26.93 -4.20
CA GLN A 54 -7.35 -27.15 -4.43
C GLN A 54 -8.34 -26.67 -3.35
N SER A 55 -9.00 -25.55 -3.61
CA SER A 55 -10.25 -25.18 -2.94
C SER A 55 -11.43 -25.90 -3.63
N LYS A 56 -11.98 -26.93 -2.99
CA LYS A 56 -13.30 -27.47 -3.35
C LYS A 56 -14.36 -26.46 -2.91
N VAL A 57 -15.10 -25.91 -3.86
CA VAL A 57 -16.24 -25.02 -3.63
C VAL A 57 -17.38 -25.82 -2.99
N VAL A 58 -17.70 -25.52 -1.73
CA VAL A 58 -18.94 -25.96 -1.10
C VAL A 58 -19.95 -24.82 -1.29
N SER A 59 -20.91 -25.03 -2.19
CA SER A 59 -22.04 -24.12 -2.38
C SER A 59 -22.95 -24.20 -1.16
N SER A 60 -23.06 -23.11 -0.41
CA SER A 60 -24.13 -22.90 0.54
C SER A 60 -24.89 -21.65 0.12
N THR A 61 -26.18 -21.84 -0.20
CA THR A 61 -27.12 -20.79 -0.53
C THR A 61 -27.41 -19.96 0.71
N LEU A 62 -26.64 -18.90 0.91
CA LEU A 62 -27.01 -17.80 1.78
C LEU A 62 -27.95 -16.86 1.01
N SER A 63 -29.18 -16.76 1.49
CA SER A 63 -30.17 -15.78 1.06
C SER A 63 -29.58 -14.37 1.17
N SER A 64 -29.15 -13.80 0.05
CA SER A 64 -28.74 -12.41 -0.03
C SER A 64 -29.96 -11.53 0.23
N ARG A 65 -30.00 -10.87 1.38
CA ARG A 65 -30.76 -9.62 1.48
C ARG A 65 -30.02 -8.63 0.59
N SER A 66 -30.57 -8.36 -0.58
CA SER A 66 -30.16 -7.22 -1.40
C SER A 66 -30.50 -5.96 -0.63
N PHE A 67 -29.53 -5.44 0.13
CA PHE A 67 -29.60 -4.07 0.59
C PHE A 67 -29.34 -3.20 -0.63
N GLY A 68 -30.43 -2.73 -1.24
CA GLY A 68 -30.37 -1.77 -2.32
C GLY A 68 -29.64 -0.52 -1.84
N THR A 69 -28.40 -0.35 -2.27
CA THR A 69 -27.84 0.96 -2.53
C THR A 69 -28.42 1.38 -3.88
N THR A 70 -29.63 1.94 -3.87
CA THR A 70 -29.90 2.94 -4.89
C THR A 70 -28.90 4.05 -4.59
N LEU A 71 -27.80 4.06 -5.35
CA LEU A 71 -26.89 5.18 -5.42
C LEU A 71 -27.72 6.34 -5.97
N ASP A 72 -28.39 7.07 -5.08
CA ASP A 72 -28.78 8.44 -5.40
C ASP A 72 -27.48 9.12 -5.84
N ALA A 73 -27.46 9.68 -7.05
CA ALA A 73 -26.28 10.29 -7.62
C ALA A 73 -25.67 11.26 -6.59
N GLU A 74 -24.47 10.93 -6.11
CA GLU A 74 -23.79 11.69 -5.07
C GLU A 74 -23.63 13.14 -5.52
N LYS A 75 -23.93 14.09 -4.63
CA LYS A 75 -23.91 15.51 -4.97
C LYS A 75 -22.47 16.05 -4.90
N PRO A 76 -22.08 16.99 -5.78
CA PRO A 76 -20.83 17.73 -5.62
C PRO A 76 -20.77 18.43 -4.26
N PHE A 77 -19.58 18.51 -3.68
CA PHE A 77 -19.30 19.22 -2.43
C PHE A 77 -18.37 20.40 -2.70
N ASP A 78 -18.95 21.58 -2.89
CA ASP A 78 -18.26 22.77 -3.40
C ASP A 78 -17.02 23.18 -2.57
N LYS A 79 -17.03 22.91 -1.25
CA LYS A 79 -15.93 23.25 -0.34
C LYS A 79 -14.61 22.54 -0.67
N VAL A 80 -14.65 21.40 -1.36
CA VAL A 80 -13.42 20.70 -1.74
C VAL A 80 -12.59 21.54 -2.71
N GLY A 81 -13.23 22.19 -3.67
CA GLY A 81 -12.53 22.98 -4.69
C GLY A 81 -11.82 24.22 -4.12
N ASP A 82 -12.30 24.74 -3.00
CA ASP A 82 -11.69 25.89 -2.31
C ASP A 82 -10.36 25.51 -1.64
N VAL A 83 -10.26 24.28 -1.11
CA VAL A 83 -9.09 23.79 -0.35
C VAL A 83 -8.13 23.00 -1.24
N PHE A 84 -8.67 22.18 -2.14
CA PHE A 84 -7.94 21.27 -3.02
C PHE A 84 -8.28 21.56 -4.49
N PRO A 85 -7.83 22.72 -5.03
CA PRO A 85 -8.18 23.12 -6.40
C PRO A 85 -7.66 22.10 -7.42
N GLY A 86 -8.53 21.74 -8.38
CA GLY A 86 -8.22 20.72 -9.38
C GLY A 86 -8.61 19.29 -8.99
N SER A 87 -9.21 19.09 -7.80
CA SER A 87 -9.84 17.83 -7.42
C SER A 87 -10.96 17.45 -8.38
N LYS A 88 -11.08 16.16 -8.67
CA LYS A 88 -12.14 15.55 -9.49
C LYS A 88 -12.99 14.67 -8.60
N THR A 89 -14.30 14.62 -8.83
CA THR A 89 -15.14 13.58 -8.22
C THR A 89 -14.64 12.19 -8.62
N ASN A 90 -14.95 11.15 -7.86
CA ASN A 90 -14.59 9.78 -8.24
C ASN A 90 -15.09 9.41 -9.64
N ALA A 91 -16.31 9.84 -10.01
CA ALA A 91 -16.86 9.60 -11.35
C ALA A 91 -16.05 10.30 -12.45
N GLU A 92 -15.74 11.60 -12.28
CA GLU A 92 -14.91 12.35 -13.22
C GLU A 92 -13.49 11.77 -13.32
N LEU A 93 -12.92 11.32 -12.20
CA LEU A 93 -11.62 10.68 -12.16
C LEU A 93 -11.62 9.39 -12.99
N VAL A 94 -12.61 8.50 -12.80
CA VAL A 94 -12.70 7.25 -13.55
C VAL A 94 -12.84 7.51 -15.05
N VAL A 95 -13.63 8.51 -15.45
CA VAL A 95 -13.72 8.95 -16.86
C VAL A 95 -12.37 9.45 -17.37
N THR A 96 -11.68 10.31 -16.60
CA THR A 96 -10.37 10.85 -16.95
C THR A 96 -9.36 9.73 -17.15
N ILE A 97 -9.21 8.83 -16.16
CA ILE A 97 -8.31 7.66 -16.24
C ILE A 97 -8.61 6.82 -17.47
N SER A 98 -9.90 6.54 -17.73
CA SER A 98 -10.28 5.71 -18.88
C SER A 98 -9.86 6.32 -20.21
N SER A 99 -10.03 7.64 -20.37
CA SER A 99 -9.60 8.35 -21.57
C SER A 99 -8.09 8.27 -21.74
N GLU A 100 -7.34 8.65 -20.70
CA GLU A 100 -5.87 8.66 -20.73
C GLU A 100 -5.27 7.28 -21.03
N LEU A 101 -5.84 6.23 -20.45
CA LEU A 101 -5.41 4.86 -20.71
C LEU A 101 -5.74 4.41 -22.14
N GLN A 102 -6.92 4.74 -22.66
CA GLN A 102 -7.28 4.43 -24.06
C GLN A 102 -6.36 5.14 -25.06
N ASP A 103 -6.10 6.43 -24.84
CA ASP A 103 -5.21 7.23 -25.68
C ASP A 103 -3.76 6.69 -25.65
N ALA A 104 -3.36 6.12 -24.51
CA ALA A 104 -2.08 5.44 -24.34
C ALA A 104 -2.03 4.00 -24.90
N GLY A 105 -3.13 3.49 -25.45
CA GLY A 105 -3.23 2.17 -26.08
C GLY A 105 -3.49 1.00 -25.12
N PHE A 106 -4.01 1.27 -23.92
CA PHE A 106 -4.41 0.22 -22.99
C PHE A 106 -5.75 -0.42 -23.44
N ASP A 107 -5.82 -1.75 -23.36
CA ASP A 107 -7.08 -2.49 -23.43
C ASP A 107 -7.75 -2.46 -22.05
N LEU A 108 -8.79 -1.64 -21.89
CA LEU A 108 -9.43 -1.41 -20.58
C LEU A 108 -9.99 -2.69 -19.95
N ASP A 109 -10.42 -3.66 -20.76
CA ASP A 109 -10.92 -4.96 -20.28
C ASP A 109 -9.80 -5.85 -19.71
N LYS A 110 -8.55 -5.45 -19.93
CA LYS A 110 -7.33 -6.16 -19.49
C LYS A 110 -6.43 -5.30 -18.61
N VAL A 111 -6.99 -4.27 -17.96
CA VAL A 111 -6.28 -3.48 -16.95
C VAL A 111 -6.52 -4.08 -15.58
N LEU A 112 -5.45 -4.62 -14.96
CA LEU A 112 -5.45 -4.92 -13.53
C LEU A 112 -5.19 -3.63 -12.74
N VAL A 113 -6.16 -3.24 -11.92
CA VAL A 113 -5.99 -2.10 -11.01
C VAL A 113 -5.26 -2.56 -9.77
N ALA A 114 -4.28 -1.79 -9.34
CA ALA A 114 -3.59 -1.95 -8.07
C ALA A 114 -3.66 -0.64 -7.29
N THR A 115 -4.03 -0.72 -6.01
CA THR A 115 -4.19 0.47 -5.16
C THR A 115 -3.26 0.44 -3.96
N SER A 116 -2.64 1.59 -3.69
CA SER A 116 -1.97 1.90 -2.42
C SER A 116 -2.71 3.05 -1.74
N LEU A 117 -3.80 2.71 -1.06
CA LEU A 117 -4.67 3.63 -0.32
C LEU A 117 -4.74 3.22 1.16
N CYS A 118 -5.20 4.14 2.01
CA CYS A 118 -5.28 3.89 3.44
C CYS A 118 -6.33 2.82 3.77
N CYS A 119 -6.06 1.99 4.79
CA CYS A 119 -6.98 0.95 5.25
C CYS A 119 -8.29 1.50 5.86
N ASP A 120 -8.38 2.81 6.11
CA ASP A 120 -9.59 3.51 6.56
C ASP A 120 -10.77 3.25 5.61
N GLU A 121 -11.93 2.86 6.14
CA GLU A 121 -13.09 2.39 5.38
C GLU A 121 -13.66 3.44 4.42
N VAL A 122 -13.42 4.72 4.68
CA VAL A 122 -13.89 5.82 3.82
C VAL A 122 -13.23 5.80 2.43
N ASN A 123 -12.13 5.04 2.24
CA ASN A 123 -11.45 4.98 0.95
C ASN A 123 -11.98 3.92 -0.01
N ARG A 124 -12.85 3.02 0.48
CA ARG A 124 -13.42 1.92 -0.30
C ARG A 124 -14.28 2.35 -1.52
N PRO A 125 -15.00 3.50 -1.51
CA PRO A 125 -15.77 3.93 -2.67
C PRO A 125 -14.93 4.11 -3.94
N LEU A 126 -13.73 4.70 -3.85
CA LEU A 126 -12.83 4.86 -4.99
C LEU A 126 -12.36 3.52 -5.54
N GLU A 127 -11.96 2.59 -4.67
CA GLU A 127 -11.57 1.23 -5.06
C GLU A 127 -12.72 0.49 -5.76
N SER A 128 -13.94 0.67 -5.28
CA SER A 128 -15.14 0.06 -5.86
C SER A 128 -15.45 0.63 -7.26
N ALA A 129 -15.37 1.95 -7.43
CA ALA A 129 -15.58 2.61 -8.71
C ALA A 129 -14.54 2.19 -9.77
N LEU A 130 -13.28 2.02 -9.36
CA LEU A 130 -12.22 1.51 -10.24
C LEU A 130 -12.47 0.05 -10.62
N ALA A 131 -12.82 -0.80 -9.66
CA ALA A 131 -13.09 -2.21 -9.90
C ALA A 131 -14.34 -2.45 -10.77
N GLU A 132 -15.32 -1.54 -10.72
CA GLU A 132 -16.48 -1.58 -11.61
C GLU A 132 -16.11 -1.22 -13.05
N LYS A 133 -15.17 -0.29 -13.24
CA LYS A 133 -14.76 0.18 -14.58
C LYS A 133 -13.75 -0.75 -15.27
N PHE A 134 -12.82 -1.30 -14.51
CA PHE A 134 -11.72 -2.12 -15.01
C PHE A 134 -11.93 -3.58 -14.59
N THR A 135 -10.86 -4.29 -14.22
CA THR A 135 -10.96 -5.64 -13.64
C THR A 135 -11.03 -5.58 -12.11
N SER A 136 -10.39 -6.51 -11.40
CA SER A 136 -10.30 -6.50 -9.94
C SER A 136 -9.29 -5.48 -9.40
N ASN A 137 -9.42 -5.13 -8.12
CA ASN A 137 -8.44 -4.31 -7.40
C ASN A 137 -7.45 -5.18 -6.61
N PHE A 138 -6.15 -4.96 -6.80
CA PHE A 138 -5.07 -5.51 -5.99
C PHE A 138 -4.62 -4.47 -4.96
N ASN A 139 -4.92 -4.67 -3.68
CA ASN A 139 -4.51 -3.74 -2.63
C ASN A 139 -3.10 -4.06 -2.11
N PHE A 140 -2.19 -3.09 -2.14
CA PHE A 140 -0.85 -3.22 -1.55
C PHE A 140 -0.45 -2.02 -0.68
N GLY A 141 -1.41 -1.15 -0.37
CA GLY A 141 -1.29 -0.08 0.61
C GLY A 141 -1.36 -0.57 2.06
N GLY A 142 -1.58 0.36 2.98
CA GLY A 142 -1.74 0.11 4.40
C GLY A 142 -1.99 1.41 5.15
N LEU A 143 -1.53 1.53 6.40
CA LEU A 143 -1.74 2.77 7.18
C LEU A 143 -1.31 4.02 6.39
N ALA A 144 -2.19 5.02 6.40
CA ALA A 144 -2.07 6.29 5.67
C ALA A 144 -1.86 6.20 4.15
N GLY A 145 -2.04 5.04 3.53
CA GLY A 145 -1.84 4.82 2.10
C GLY A 145 -0.41 4.47 1.70
N MET A 146 0.47 4.26 2.68
CA MET A 146 1.85 3.83 2.42
C MET A 146 1.88 2.48 1.69
N PRO A 147 2.74 2.30 0.67
CA PRO A 147 2.81 1.07 -0.12
C PRO A 147 3.55 -0.06 0.62
N HIS A 148 3.02 -0.46 1.78
CA HIS A 148 3.63 -1.43 2.69
C HIS A 148 3.79 -2.83 2.09
N GLY A 149 3.04 -3.18 1.04
CA GLY A 149 3.25 -4.42 0.30
C GLY A 149 4.61 -4.46 -0.43
N GLY A 150 5.17 -3.29 -0.76
CA GLY A 150 6.48 -3.15 -1.38
C GLY A 150 6.64 -3.87 -2.72
N SER A 151 7.89 -4.14 -3.10
CA SER A 151 8.23 -4.81 -4.35
C SER A 151 7.72 -6.25 -4.43
N VAL A 152 7.54 -6.93 -3.28
CA VAL A 152 7.02 -8.30 -3.25
C VAL A 152 5.55 -8.33 -3.66
N ALA A 153 4.72 -7.44 -3.09
CA ALA A 153 3.32 -7.34 -3.48
C ALA A 153 3.16 -6.84 -4.92
N PHE A 154 4.01 -5.90 -5.36
CA PHE A 154 4.02 -5.45 -6.76
C PHE A 154 4.34 -6.60 -7.73
N GLY A 155 5.33 -7.44 -7.43
CA GLY A 155 5.64 -8.62 -8.24
C GLY A 155 4.51 -9.65 -8.26
N ALA A 156 3.83 -9.85 -7.12
CA ALA A 156 2.65 -10.72 -7.05
C ALA A 156 1.48 -10.16 -7.91
N MET A 157 1.24 -8.86 -7.84
CA MET A 157 0.27 -8.17 -8.68
C MET A 157 0.60 -8.33 -10.17
N ALA A 158 1.87 -8.13 -10.55
CA ALA A 158 2.30 -8.26 -11.94
C ALA A 158 2.02 -9.66 -12.53
N ALA A 159 2.14 -10.71 -11.71
CA ALA A 159 1.81 -12.07 -12.10
C ALA A 159 0.30 -12.35 -12.27
N HIS A 160 -0.56 -11.42 -11.84
CA HIS A 160 -2.03 -11.51 -11.95
C HIS A 160 -2.59 -10.64 -13.09
N ILE A 161 -1.75 -9.88 -13.79
CA ILE A 161 -2.16 -9.07 -14.95
C ILE A 161 -2.75 -10.02 -16.00
N PRO A 162 -3.92 -9.72 -16.61
CA PRO A 162 -4.50 -10.53 -17.68
C PRO A 162 -3.52 -10.76 -18.84
N ASP A 163 -3.66 -11.87 -19.56
CA ASP A 163 -2.81 -12.18 -20.70
C ASP A 163 -2.85 -11.07 -21.78
N GLY A 164 -1.69 -10.48 -22.06
CA GLY A 164 -1.57 -9.32 -22.97
C GLY A 164 -2.13 -8.02 -22.41
N GLY A 165 -2.43 -7.98 -21.12
CA GLY A 165 -2.95 -6.82 -20.39
C GLY A 165 -1.87 -5.95 -19.78
N SER A 166 -2.32 -4.90 -19.09
CA SER A 166 -1.51 -3.87 -18.44
C SER A 166 -1.98 -3.64 -17.01
N THR A 167 -1.29 -2.79 -16.26
CA THR A 167 -1.72 -2.41 -14.91
C THR A 167 -1.87 -0.90 -14.74
N LEU A 168 -2.84 -0.50 -13.91
CA LEU A 168 -2.96 0.83 -13.35
C LEU A 168 -2.63 0.77 -11.86
N VAL A 169 -1.56 1.46 -11.45
CA VAL A 169 -1.24 1.70 -10.05
C VAL A 169 -1.79 3.05 -9.63
N LEU A 170 -2.83 3.07 -8.79
CA LEU A 170 -3.35 4.28 -8.17
C LEU A 170 -2.90 4.36 -6.71
N TYR A 171 -2.31 5.48 -6.29
CA TYR A 171 -1.85 5.67 -4.93
C TYR A 171 -2.08 7.08 -4.42
N GLY A 172 -2.14 7.20 -3.09
CA GLY A 172 -2.24 8.49 -2.45
C GLY A 172 -2.57 8.40 -0.97
N PRO A 173 -2.21 9.43 -0.18
CA PRO A 173 -2.81 9.63 1.12
C PRO A 173 -4.25 10.09 0.97
N HIS A 174 -4.96 10.15 2.09
CA HIS A 174 -6.30 10.67 2.14
C HIS A 174 -6.50 11.70 3.25
N VAL A 175 -7.49 12.56 3.07
CA VAL A 175 -7.88 13.59 4.04
C VAL A 175 -9.40 13.75 4.05
N GLY A 176 -9.99 13.91 5.24
CA GLY A 176 -11.41 14.22 5.38
C GLY A 176 -11.67 15.71 5.30
N VAL A 177 -12.80 16.08 4.70
CA VAL A 177 -13.38 17.43 4.81
C VAL A 177 -14.82 17.28 5.29
N ASP A 178 -15.12 17.79 6.49
CA ASP A 178 -16.45 17.66 7.09
C ASP A 178 -17.47 18.64 6.50
N SER A 179 -18.73 18.51 6.90
CA SER A 179 -19.82 19.38 6.40
C SER A 179 -19.62 20.86 6.75
N ALA A 180 -18.88 21.18 7.81
CA ALA A 180 -18.49 22.53 8.18
C ALA A 180 -17.32 23.07 7.34
N GLY A 181 -16.61 22.21 6.62
CA GLY A 181 -15.44 22.55 5.82
C GLY A 181 -14.12 22.41 6.59
N ASN A 182 -14.14 21.80 7.77
CA ASN A 182 -12.93 21.53 8.53
C ASN A 182 -12.15 20.40 7.86
N VAL A 183 -10.86 20.62 7.64
CA VAL A 183 -9.96 19.66 7.01
C VAL A 183 -9.31 18.77 8.08
N GLY A 184 -9.12 17.50 7.77
CA GLY A 184 -8.55 16.50 8.69
C GLY A 184 -9.59 15.72 9.49
N THR A 185 -10.88 15.89 9.17
CA THR A 185 -12.02 15.21 9.81
C THR A 185 -13.14 15.01 8.81
N VAL A 186 -13.98 13.99 9.02
CA VAL A 186 -15.19 13.75 8.21
C VAL A 186 -16.23 13.01 9.05
N GLU A 187 -17.51 13.28 8.81
CA GLU A 187 -18.61 12.58 9.49
C GLU A 187 -18.59 11.08 9.16
N ARG A 188 -18.62 10.25 10.22
CA ARG A 188 -18.60 8.79 10.09
C ARG A 188 -19.94 8.19 10.45
N ARG A 189 -20.35 7.19 9.66
CA ARG A 189 -21.63 6.49 9.84
C ARG A 189 -21.78 5.97 11.27
N GLY A 190 -22.87 6.36 11.92
CA GLY A 190 -23.22 5.87 13.26
C GLY A 190 -22.42 6.49 14.40
N ARG A 191 -21.69 7.59 14.16
CA ARG A 191 -20.93 8.32 15.19
C ARG A 191 -21.40 9.76 15.30
N ALA A 192 -21.42 10.29 16.52
CA ALA A 192 -21.63 11.72 16.77
C ALA A 192 -20.39 12.54 16.41
N GLU A 193 -19.19 11.97 16.61
CA GLU A 193 -17.90 12.59 16.30
C GLU A 193 -17.16 11.77 15.24
N GLY A 194 -16.78 12.45 14.16
CA GLY A 194 -16.06 11.85 13.02
C GLY A 194 -14.63 11.43 13.35
N GLY A 195 -13.95 12.21 14.20
CA GLY A 195 -12.55 12.02 14.52
C GLY A 195 -11.62 12.33 13.33
N SER A 196 -10.33 12.05 13.52
CA SER A 196 -9.32 12.36 12.50
C SER A 196 -9.46 11.54 11.22
N CYS A 197 -9.18 12.17 10.09
CA CYS A 197 -9.17 11.56 8.77
C CYS A 197 -8.09 12.25 7.92
N CYS A 198 -6.92 11.67 7.67
CA CYS A 198 -6.45 10.33 8.04
C CYS A 198 -5.93 10.22 9.49
N GLY A 199 -6.51 9.32 10.30
CA GLY A 199 -6.07 9.12 11.70
C GLY A 199 -4.60 8.71 11.85
N SER A 200 -4.11 7.82 10.99
CA SER A 200 -2.70 7.40 11.01
C SER A 200 -1.74 8.54 10.67
N ALA A 201 -2.08 9.35 9.66
CA ALA A 201 -1.27 10.50 9.26
C ALA A 201 -1.23 11.56 10.36
N VAL A 202 -2.37 11.84 11.00
CA VAL A 202 -2.44 12.80 12.13
C VAL A 202 -1.60 12.31 13.32
N ALA A 203 -1.69 11.03 13.65
CA ALA A 203 -0.85 10.44 14.71
C ALA A 203 0.64 10.52 14.35
N ALA A 204 1.01 10.25 13.11
CA ALA A 204 2.39 10.40 12.62
C ALA A 204 2.85 11.86 12.65
N SER A 205 1.99 12.81 12.28
CA SER A 205 2.27 14.25 12.34
C SER A 205 2.59 14.70 13.77
N ASN A 206 1.80 14.24 14.75
CA ASN A 206 2.05 14.52 16.17
C ASN A 206 3.39 13.92 16.64
N TYR A 207 3.67 12.67 16.25
CA TYR A 207 4.94 12.01 16.56
C TYR A 207 6.14 12.79 16.01
N VAL A 208 6.13 13.18 14.73
CA VAL A 208 7.26 13.91 14.13
C VAL A 208 7.42 15.31 14.71
N SER A 209 6.32 15.95 15.16
CA SER A 209 6.35 17.21 15.92
C SER A 209 7.10 17.05 17.23
N SER A 210 6.80 16.00 18.01
CA SER A 210 7.49 15.72 19.27
C SER A 210 8.95 15.37 19.06
N VAL A 211 9.29 14.63 18.00
CA VAL A 211 10.70 14.37 17.64
C VAL A 211 11.43 15.68 17.31
N LEU A 212 10.82 16.56 16.50
CA LEU A 212 11.42 17.85 16.12
C LEU A 212 11.67 18.75 17.34
N LYS A 213 10.78 18.71 18.34
CA LYS A 213 10.90 19.44 19.61
C LYS A 213 11.87 18.81 20.61
N GLY A 214 12.40 17.62 20.31
CA GLY A 214 13.24 16.85 21.24
C GLY A 214 12.48 16.21 22.40
N GLU A 215 11.15 16.07 22.28
CA GLU A 215 10.26 15.46 23.28
C GLU A 215 10.16 13.93 23.11
N ALA A 216 10.55 13.41 21.95
CA ALA A 216 10.54 11.98 21.63
C ALA A 216 11.81 11.58 20.87
N GLU A 217 12.29 10.35 21.12
CA GLU A 217 13.41 9.76 20.38
C GLU A 217 12.90 8.87 19.24
N GLN A 218 13.61 8.89 18.11
CA GLN A 218 13.33 7.98 17.00
C GLN A 218 13.79 6.57 17.36
N THR A 219 12.84 5.69 17.66
CA THR A 219 13.11 4.29 17.99
C THR A 219 12.33 3.37 17.06
N CYS A 220 13.04 2.42 16.45
CA CYS A 220 12.40 1.37 15.68
C CYS A 220 11.71 0.40 16.65
N PRO A 221 10.45 0.02 16.42
CA PRO A 221 9.78 -0.97 17.26
C PRO A 221 10.51 -2.32 17.16
N ASP A 222 10.58 -3.02 18.30
CA ASP A 222 11.19 -4.36 18.41
C ASP A 222 10.28 -5.48 17.87
N ASP A 223 8.98 -5.21 17.76
CA ASP A 223 7.98 -6.13 17.23
C ASP A 223 7.25 -5.57 16.00
N ILE A 224 6.46 -6.44 15.36
CA ILE A 224 5.78 -6.13 14.10
C ILE A 224 4.37 -5.55 14.27
N ILE A 225 3.83 -5.49 15.50
CA ILE A 225 2.41 -5.21 15.74
C ILE A 225 2.04 -3.80 15.25
N ASP A 226 2.88 -2.81 15.54
CA ASP A 226 2.68 -1.41 15.13
C ASP A 226 3.72 -0.93 14.09
N ALA A 227 4.40 -1.87 13.42
CA ALA A 227 5.47 -1.54 12.49
C ALA A 227 5.02 -0.62 11.35
N GLN A 228 3.79 -0.78 10.83
CA GLN A 228 3.26 0.12 9.79
C GLN A 228 3.23 1.58 10.27
N GLN A 229 2.70 1.84 11.47
CA GLN A 229 2.60 3.20 12.00
C GLN A 229 3.98 3.82 12.24
N TYR A 230 4.95 3.04 12.70
CA TYR A 230 6.34 3.50 12.79
C TYR A 230 6.87 3.92 11.41
N PHE A 231 6.63 3.13 10.37
CA PHE A 231 7.10 3.47 9.03
C PHE A 231 6.38 4.69 8.44
N VAL A 232 5.08 4.91 8.74
CA VAL A 232 4.40 6.17 8.40
C VAL A 232 5.10 7.36 9.06
N GLY A 233 5.34 7.30 10.38
CA GLY A 233 6.06 8.35 11.11
C GLY A 233 7.47 8.57 10.57
N LYS A 234 8.21 7.49 10.32
CA LYS A 234 9.57 7.54 9.76
C LYS A 234 9.60 8.21 8.40
N SER A 235 8.64 7.90 7.53
CA SER A 235 8.51 8.52 6.21
C SER A 235 8.16 10.00 6.29
N LEU A 236 7.48 10.43 7.36
CA LEU A 236 7.06 11.82 7.54
C LEU A 236 8.12 12.70 8.24
N LEU A 237 9.10 12.11 8.93
CA LEU A 237 10.16 12.84 9.65
C LEU A 237 10.87 13.92 8.80
N PRO A 238 11.25 13.69 7.53
CA PRO A 238 11.87 14.73 6.70
C PRO A 238 10.97 15.95 6.45
N HIS A 239 9.67 15.81 6.68
CA HIS A 239 8.67 16.85 6.46
C HIS A 239 8.23 17.55 7.75
N ALA A 240 8.80 17.21 8.92
CA ALA A 240 8.37 17.75 10.21
C ALA A 240 8.39 19.30 10.25
N ASP A 241 9.49 19.91 9.82
CA ASP A 241 9.63 21.37 9.75
C ASP A 241 8.59 22.03 8.81
N ARG A 242 8.29 21.37 7.69
CA ARG A 242 7.30 21.85 6.71
C ARG A 242 5.91 21.83 7.34
N LEU A 243 5.56 20.76 8.05
CA LEU A 243 4.28 20.62 8.73
C LEU A 243 4.11 21.62 9.87
N GLU A 244 5.14 21.90 10.66
CA GLU A 244 5.05 22.89 11.75
C GLU A 244 4.94 24.34 11.25
N LYS A 245 5.41 24.64 10.03
CA LYS A 245 5.37 25.98 9.44
C LYS A 245 4.16 26.22 8.53
N ALA A 246 3.35 25.18 8.29
CA ALA A 246 2.17 25.26 7.45
C ALA A 246 1.13 26.21 8.04
N GLU A 247 0.45 26.98 7.19
CA GLU A 247 -0.69 27.82 7.60
C GLU A 247 -1.84 26.95 8.13
N ASP A 248 -2.20 25.91 7.37
CA ASP A 248 -3.07 24.84 7.83
C ASP A 248 -2.34 23.49 7.71
N LYS A 249 -1.96 22.95 8.87
CA LYS A 249 -1.27 21.66 8.98
C LYS A 249 -2.10 20.51 8.44
N MET A 250 -3.44 20.54 8.54
CA MET A 250 -4.30 19.45 8.07
C MET A 250 -4.45 19.47 6.54
N VAL A 251 -4.33 20.64 5.92
CA VAL A 251 -4.22 20.77 4.46
C VAL A 251 -2.86 20.31 3.99
N GLU A 252 -1.78 20.69 4.68
CA GLU A 252 -0.40 20.37 4.28
C GLU A 252 -0.03 18.90 4.45
N LEU A 253 -0.58 18.24 5.49
CA LEU A 253 -0.29 16.85 5.84
C LEU A 253 -0.43 15.86 4.69
N PRO A 254 -1.53 15.81 3.93
CA PRO A 254 -1.64 14.90 2.79
C PRO A 254 -0.65 15.22 1.67
N TYR A 255 -0.23 16.48 1.45
CA TYR A 255 0.82 16.78 0.47
C TYR A 255 2.20 16.26 0.91
N ALA A 256 2.56 16.46 2.19
CA ALA A 256 3.80 15.92 2.74
C ALA A 256 3.84 14.39 2.69
N LEU A 257 2.70 13.73 2.97
CA LEU A 257 2.60 12.27 2.83
C LEU A 257 2.69 11.82 1.38
N TYR A 258 2.08 12.57 0.46
CA TYR A 258 2.13 12.25 -0.96
C TYR A 258 3.58 12.20 -1.45
N ASP A 259 4.41 13.20 -1.11
CA ASP A 259 5.83 13.22 -1.48
C ASP A 259 6.56 11.96 -0.99
N ALA A 260 6.32 11.56 0.27
CA ALA A 260 6.93 10.37 0.86
C ALA A 260 6.43 9.06 0.21
N GLN A 261 5.15 9.00 -0.20
CA GLN A 261 4.59 7.86 -0.92
C GLN A 261 5.11 7.78 -2.35
N SER A 262 5.18 8.90 -3.07
CA SER A 262 5.68 8.99 -4.44
C SER A 262 7.12 8.48 -4.55
N GLU A 263 7.98 8.81 -3.58
CA GLU A 263 9.35 8.29 -3.54
C GLU A 263 9.37 6.75 -3.43
N GLN A 264 8.50 6.17 -2.61
CA GLN A 264 8.44 4.71 -2.43
C GLN A 264 7.83 4.02 -3.63
N ILE A 265 6.75 4.55 -4.20
CA ILE A 265 6.13 4.03 -5.43
C ILE A 265 7.13 4.06 -6.59
N ALA A 266 7.89 5.15 -6.75
CA ALA A 266 8.92 5.22 -7.79
C ALA A 266 9.98 4.11 -7.64
N LYS A 267 10.42 3.80 -6.41
CA LYS A 267 11.35 2.69 -6.13
C LYS A 267 10.72 1.33 -6.40
N ILE A 268 9.46 1.14 -6.03
CA ILE A 268 8.72 -0.12 -6.24
C ILE A 268 8.53 -0.38 -7.73
N VAL A 269 8.05 0.61 -8.48
CA VAL A 269 7.80 0.50 -9.92
C VAL A 269 9.11 0.30 -10.68
N SER A 270 10.14 1.11 -10.42
CA SER A 270 11.43 0.95 -11.10
C SER A 270 12.09 -0.40 -10.81
N GLY A 271 12.02 -0.90 -9.57
CA GLY A 271 12.55 -2.22 -9.21
C GLY A 271 11.68 -3.40 -9.67
N GLY A 272 10.39 -3.18 -9.91
CA GLY A 272 9.42 -4.22 -10.23
C GLY A 272 8.97 -4.29 -11.69
N ALA A 273 9.26 -3.28 -12.51
CA ALA A 273 8.71 -3.15 -13.86
C ALA A 273 9.01 -4.36 -14.76
N GLY A 274 10.21 -4.95 -14.63
CA GLY A 274 10.60 -6.16 -15.39
C GLY A 274 9.78 -7.41 -15.06
N GLY A 275 8.98 -7.39 -13.98
CA GLY A 275 8.02 -8.44 -13.66
C GLY A 275 6.70 -8.33 -14.45
N VAL A 276 6.44 -7.20 -15.11
CA VAL A 276 5.26 -7.00 -15.95
C VAL A 276 5.50 -7.66 -17.32
N PRO A 277 4.71 -8.66 -17.75
CA PRO A 277 5.08 -9.52 -18.87
C PRO A 277 5.21 -8.77 -20.21
N THR A 278 4.10 -8.25 -20.71
CA THR A 278 4.01 -7.63 -22.05
C THR A 278 3.30 -6.27 -22.05
N GLY A 279 2.65 -5.91 -20.94
CA GLY A 279 1.89 -4.69 -20.79
C GLY A 279 2.69 -3.47 -20.38
N GLN A 280 1.95 -2.38 -20.17
CA GLN A 280 2.43 -1.13 -19.64
C GLN A 280 2.01 -0.97 -18.18
N ILE A 281 2.67 -0.04 -17.50
CA ILE A 281 2.35 0.33 -16.12
C ILE A 281 1.93 1.79 -16.14
N ALA A 282 0.64 2.07 -15.96
CA ALA A 282 0.17 3.41 -15.66
C ALA A 282 0.28 3.65 -14.15
N VAL A 283 0.77 4.82 -13.75
CA VAL A 283 0.95 5.20 -12.36
C VAL A 283 0.28 6.55 -12.15
N LEU A 284 -0.80 6.56 -11.35
CA LEU A 284 -1.56 7.74 -10.97
C LEU A 284 -1.38 8.02 -9.48
N GLY A 285 -0.73 9.13 -9.17
CA GLY A 285 -0.55 9.62 -7.82
C GLY A 285 -1.41 10.84 -7.53
N GLY A 286 -1.97 10.93 -6.34
CA GLY A 286 -2.71 12.10 -5.92
C GLY A 286 -3.12 12.05 -4.45
N ILE A 287 -4.11 12.89 -4.09
CA ILE A 287 -4.68 12.94 -2.75
C ILE A 287 -6.16 12.58 -2.84
N GLN A 288 -6.58 11.55 -2.08
CA GLN A 288 -7.98 11.20 -1.92
C GLN A 288 -8.63 12.12 -0.87
N ILE A 289 -9.82 12.62 -1.17
CA ILE A 289 -10.54 13.56 -0.31
C ILE A 289 -11.91 12.97 0.01
N ASN A 290 -12.09 12.64 1.29
CA ASN A 290 -13.33 12.03 1.78
C ASN A 290 -14.29 13.09 2.27
N THR A 291 -15.55 12.99 1.85
CA THR A 291 -16.59 13.99 2.09
C THR A 291 -17.74 13.42 2.93
N PRO A 292 -18.66 14.26 3.44
CA PRO A 292 -19.76 13.79 4.27
C PRO A 292 -20.69 12.84 3.50
N PRO A 293 -21.40 11.92 4.20
CA PRO A 293 -22.35 11.02 3.56
C PRO A 293 -23.39 11.76 2.68
N GLY A 294 -23.58 11.29 1.45
CA GLY A 294 -24.49 11.88 0.47
C GLY A 294 -23.83 12.86 -0.51
N TYR A 295 -22.55 13.16 -0.32
CA TYR A 295 -21.71 13.88 -1.26
C TYR A 295 -20.72 12.94 -1.96
N SER A 296 -20.24 13.36 -3.13
CA SER A 296 -19.22 12.62 -3.85
C SER A 296 -17.88 12.80 -3.15
N ASP A 297 -17.16 11.69 -2.99
CA ASP A 297 -15.73 11.75 -2.71
C ASP A 297 -14.96 12.29 -3.93
N TYR A 298 -13.79 12.84 -3.65
CA TYR A 298 -12.91 13.45 -4.63
C TYR A 298 -11.51 12.83 -4.62
N PHE A 299 -10.79 13.04 -5.71
CA PHE A 299 -9.39 12.74 -5.84
C PHE A 299 -8.72 13.90 -6.57
N MET A 300 -7.59 14.38 -6.06
CA MET A 300 -6.79 15.40 -6.71
C MET A 300 -5.55 14.76 -7.34
N PRO A 301 -5.52 14.59 -8.67
CA PRO A 301 -4.35 14.07 -9.37
C PRO A 301 -3.16 15.04 -9.23
N LEU A 302 -2.00 14.50 -8.87
CA LEU A 302 -0.74 15.25 -8.75
C LEU A 302 0.34 14.72 -9.69
N SER A 303 0.24 13.47 -10.12
CA SER A 303 1.08 12.89 -11.16
C SER A 303 0.34 11.83 -11.96
N PHE A 304 0.66 11.74 -13.25
CA PHE A 304 0.26 10.63 -14.10
C PHE A 304 1.42 10.27 -15.01
N GLU A 305 1.86 9.01 -14.93
CA GLU A 305 3.02 8.52 -15.66
C GLU A 305 2.70 7.17 -16.31
N ILE A 306 3.28 6.92 -17.48
CA ILE A 306 3.22 5.62 -18.13
C ILE A 306 4.64 5.07 -18.26
N HIS A 307 4.82 3.84 -17.82
CA HIS A 307 6.09 3.13 -17.90
C HIS A 307 5.96 1.93 -18.84
N THR A 308 7.03 1.62 -19.56
CA THR A 308 7.19 0.33 -20.25
C THR A 308 7.52 -0.77 -19.24
N ASN A 309 7.42 -2.03 -19.66
CA ASN A 309 7.90 -3.17 -18.86
C ASN A 309 9.43 -3.19 -18.64
N ASN A 310 10.18 -2.29 -19.27
CA ASN A 310 11.60 -2.07 -18.96
C ASN A 310 11.83 -0.93 -17.95
N GLY A 311 10.76 -0.33 -17.42
CA GLY A 311 10.82 0.77 -16.46
C GLY A 311 11.13 2.14 -17.09
N GLU A 312 11.07 2.26 -18.42
CA GLU A 312 11.26 3.54 -19.09
C GLU A 312 9.97 4.35 -19.07
N LYS A 313 10.06 5.60 -18.61
CA LYS A 313 8.94 6.55 -18.67
C LYS A 313 8.65 6.93 -20.12
N LYS A 314 7.40 6.78 -20.54
CA LYS A 314 6.89 7.38 -21.78
C LYS A 314 6.50 8.83 -21.50
N SER A 315 6.82 9.72 -22.42
CA SER A 315 6.29 11.08 -22.40
C SER A 315 4.77 11.02 -22.58
N VAL A 316 4.03 11.56 -21.61
CA VAL A 316 2.58 11.74 -21.68
C VAL A 316 2.32 13.25 -21.73
N THR A 317 1.42 13.70 -22.60
CA THR A 317 0.99 15.10 -22.63
C THR A 317 -0.34 15.14 -21.90
N ILE A 318 -0.39 15.78 -20.72
CA ILE A 318 -1.62 16.04 -19.96
C ILE A 318 -2.12 17.44 -20.34
#